data_AF-A0A353CUV8-F1
#
_entry.id   AF-A0A353CUV8-F1
#
_cell.length_a   1.000
_cell.length_b   1.000
_cell.length_c   1.000
_cell.angle_alpha   90.00
_cell.angle_beta   90.00
_cell.angle_gamma   90.00
#
_symmetry.space_group_name_H-M   'P 1'
#
loop_
_entity.id
_entity.type
_entity.pdbx_description
1 polymer ?
#
loop_
_entity_poly.entity_id
_entity_poly.type
_entity_poly.pdbx_seq_one_letter_code
_entity_poly.pdbx_strand_id
1 'polypeptide(L)' 'MPEKDRGPIARFYDAIAGRYELVNGFLTLGLDGLWRRKAVSFAPADRPLEALDACCGTGDMTELLSRRL' A
#
# COMPACT_ATOMS: atom_id res chain seq x y z
N MET A 1 -14.70 21.25 -13.33
CA MET A 1 -13.64 20.23 -13.49
C MET A 1 -14.08 19.28 -14.57
N PRO A 2 -13.26 18.94 -15.58
CA PRO A 2 -13.65 17.95 -16.58
C PRO A 2 -13.91 16.61 -15.89
N GLU A 3 -14.94 15.90 -16.33
CA GLU A 3 -15.28 14.57 -15.84
C GLU A 3 -14.12 13.62 -16.13
N LYS A 4 -13.58 12.99 -15.08
CA LYS A 4 -12.45 12.06 -15.21
C LYS A 4 -13.01 10.71 -15.69
N ASP A 5 -12.83 10.39 -16.96
CA ASP A 5 -13.25 9.09 -17.51
C ASP A 5 -12.57 7.96 -16.73
N ARG A 6 -13.38 7.22 -15.95
CA ARG A 6 -12.91 6.20 -15.02
C ARG A 6 -12.69 4.85 -15.70
N GLY A 7 -13.28 4.64 -16.88
CA GLY A 7 -13.25 3.36 -17.58
C GLY A 7 -11.84 2.86 -17.89
N PRO A 8 -10.97 3.69 -18.51
CA PRO A 8 -9.59 3.30 -18.81
C PRO A 8 -8.76 3.00 -17.55
N ILE A 9 -8.95 3.79 -16.49
CA ILE A 9 -8.22 3.64 -15.22
C ILE A 9 -8.62 2.32 -14.54
N ALA A 10 -9.92 2.03 -14.46
CA ALA A 10 -10.42 0.78 -13.89
C ALA A 10 -9.88 -0.44 -14.64
N ARG A 11 -9.98 -0.45 -15.98
CA ARG A 11 -9.45 -1.56 -16.80
C ARG A 11 -7.95 -1.80 -16.61
N PHE A 12 -7.18 -0.72 -16.44
CA PHE A 12 -5.75 -0.84 -16.15
C PHE A 12 -5.53 -1.54 -14.80
N TYR A 13 -6.21 -1.09 -13.74
CA TYR A 13 -6.07 -1.70 -12.41
C TYR A 13 -6.60 -3.13 -12.36
N ASP A 14 -7.71 -3.43 -13.03
CA ASP A 14 -8.23 -4.80 -13.16
C ASP A 14 -7.19 -5.74 -13.81
N ALA A 15 -6.49 -5.26 -14.85
CA ALA A 15 -5.48 -6.03 -15.54
C ALA A 15 -4.22 -6.30 -14.70
N ILE A 16 -3.89 -5.41 -13.75
CA ILE A 16 -2.69 -5.54 -12.91
C ILE A 16 -2.98 -6.05 -11.50
N ALA A 17 -4.25 -6.22 -11.09
CA ALA A 17 -4.62 -6.53 -9.71
C ALA A 17 -3.85 -7.73 -9.13
N GLY A 18 -3.74 -8.84 -9.89
CA GLY A 18 -3.00 -10.04 -9.46
C GLY A 18 -1.47 -9.91 -9.45
N ARG A 19 -0.92 -8.80 -9.98
CA ARG A 19 0.53 -8.51 -10.02
C ARG A 19 0.83 -7.12 -9.49
N TYR A 20 -0.07 -6.56 -8.70
CA TYR A 20 -0.03 -5.16 -8.31
C TYR A 20 1.28 -4.82 -7.61
N GLU A 21 1.74 -5.65 -6.68
CA GLU A 21 3.02 -5.45 -5.98
C GLU A 21 4.23 -5.48 -6.93
N LEU A 22 4.24 -6.38 -7.91
CA LEU A 22 5.32 -6.45 -8.91
C LEU A 22 5.34 -5.19 -9.78
N VAL A 23 4.16 -4.75 -10.23
CA VAL A 23 4.01 -3.56 -11.07
C VAL A 23 4.37 -2.31 -10.29
N ASN A 24 3.90 -2.15 -9.05
CA ASN A 24 4.27 -1.03 -8.19
C ASN A 24 5.77 -1.04 -7.93
N GLY A 25 6.34 -2.16 -7.48
CA GLY A 25 7.78 -2.25 -7.20
C GLY A 25 8.63 -1.88 -8.41
N PHE A 26 8.23 -2.30 -9.61
CA PHE A 26 8.91 -1.90 -10.85
C PHE A 26 8.74 -0.41 -11.15
N LEU A 27 7.50 0.10 -11.16
CA LEU A 27 7.20 1.50 -11.50
C LEU A 27 7.81 2.50 -10.50
N THR A 28 7.91 2.11 -9.23
CA THR A 28 8.51 2.94 -8.18
C THR A 28 9.99 2.68 -8.00
N LEU A 29 10.62 1.80 -8.78
CA LEU A 29 12.02 1.38 -8.62
C LEU A 29 12.34 0.94 -7.17
N GLY A 30 11.40 0.25 -6.54
CA GLY A 30 11.50 -0.24 -5.15
C GLY A 30 11.29 0.81 -4.05
N LEU A 31 10.93 2.05 -4.39
CA LEU A 31 10.69 3.11 -3.39
C LEU A 31 9.45 2.85 -2.51
N ASP A 32 8.48 2.09 -3.00
CA ASP A 32 7.26 1.68 -2.29
C ASP A 32 7.58 1.02 -0.93
N GLY A 33 8.60 0.16 -0.88
CA GLY A 33 9.04 -0.48 0.36
C GLY A 33 9.62 0.52 1.37
N LEU A 34 10.35 1.54 0.90
CA LEU A 34 10.88 2.59 1.75
C LEU A 34 9.76 3.46 2.32
N TRP A 35 8.75 3.78 1.51
CA TRP A 35 7.58 4.54 1.95
C TRP A 35 6.78 3.80 3.00
N ARG A 36 6.56 2.48 2.84
CA ARG A 36 5.87 1.65 3.84
C ARG A 36 6.61 1.64 5.18
N ARG A 37 7.92 1.44 5.18
CA ARG A 37 8.74 1.50 6.41
C ARG A 37 8.69 2.88 7.07
N LYS A 38 8.75 3.95 6.27
CA LYS A 38 8.64 5.32 6.76
C LYS A 38 7.24 5.57 7.36
N ALA A 39 6.18 5.11 6.71
CA ALA A 39 4.82 5.22 7.23
C ALA A 39 4.66 4.52 8.58
N VAL A 40 5.13 3.28 8.70
CA VAL A 40 5.12 2.53 9.97
C VAL A 40 5.95 3.21 11.06
N SER A 41 7.02 3.92 10.71
CA SER A 41 7.82 4.66 11.70
C SER A 41 7.07 5.80 12.39
N PHE A 42 6.00 6.31 11.77
CA PHE A 42 5.12 7.32 12.37
C PHE A 42 4.04 6.74 13.28
N ALA A 43 3.83 5.41 13.27
CA ALA A 43 2.92 4.78 14.20
C ALA A 43 3.44 4.96 15.63
N PRO A 44 2.56 5.28 16.59
CA PRO A 44 2.98 5.53 17.96
C PRO A 44 3.41 4.21 18.64
N ALA A 45 4.31 4.32 19.63
CA ALA A 45 5.03 3.19 20.22
C ALA A 45 4.39 2.64 21.51
N ASP A 46 3.24 3.20 21.88
CA ASP A 46 2.40 2.82 23.00
C ASP A 46 1.74 1.46 22.76
N ARG A 47 1.65 0.65 23.83
CA ARG A 47 1.01 -0.66 23.78
C ARG A 47 -0.07 -0.79 24.87
N PRO A 48 -1.18 -1.50 24.57
CA PRO A 48 -1.51 -2.11 23.28
C PRO A 48 -1.96 -1.06 22.24
N LEU A 49 -1.56 -1.25 20.97
CA LEU A 49 -2.05 -0.43 19.87
C LEU A 49 -3.04 -1.24 19.03
N GLU A 50 -4.25 -0.72 18.85
CA GLU A 50 -5.20 -1.21 17.86
C GLU A 50 -5.07 -0.40 16.57
N ALA A 51 -4.89 -1.10 15.44
CA ALA A 51 -4.73 -0.47 14.13
C ALA A 51 -5.49 -1.25 13.05
N LEU A 52 -5.96 -0.51 12.03
CA LEU A 52 -6.61 -1.06 10.84
C LEU A 52 -5.81 -0.69 9.59
N ASP A 53 -5.38 -1.69 8.84
CA ASP A 53 -4.79 -1.51 7.50
C ASP A 53 -5.89 -1.57 6.44
N ALA A 54 -6.38 -0.40 6.03
CA ALA A 54 -7.42 -0.29 5.02
C ALA A 54 -6.84 -0.49 3.62
N CYS A 55 -7.49 -1.32 2.80
CA CYS A 55 -7.01 -1.71 1.47
C CYS A 55 -5.63 -2.40 1.53
N CYS A 56 -5.42 -3.27 2.51
CA CYS A 56 -4.12 -3.87 2.84
C CYS A 56 -3.46 -4.69 1.72
N GLY A 57 -4.18 -5.06 0.66
CA GLY A 57 -3.62 -5.84 -0.44
C GLY A 57 -3.05 -7.19 0.04
N THR A 58 -1.75 -7.40 -0.19
CA THR A 58 -1.00 -8.59 0.30
C THR A 58 -0.68 -8.55 1.80
N GLY A 59 -0.90 -7.42 2.46
CA GLY A 59 -0.65 -7.24 3.90
C GLY A 59 0.77 -6.81 4.26
N ASP A 60 1.61 -6.42 3.29
CA ASP A 60 3.01 -6.01 3.54
C ASP A 60 3.11 -4.89 4.61
N MET A 61 2.18 -3.93 4.59
CA MET A 61 2.15 -2.85 5.58
C MET A 61 1.69 -3.34 6.95
N THR A 62 0.66 -4.20 7.00
CA THR A 62 0.23 -4.91 8.21
C THR A 62 1.39 -5.70 8.83
N GLU A 63 2.16 -6.43 8.02
CA GLU A 63 3.32 -7.19 8.50
C GLU A 63 4.37 -6.26 9.11
N LEU A 64 4.74 -5.18 8.43
CA LEU A 64 5.68 -4.20 8.95
C LEU A 64 5.18 -3.56 10.26
N LEU A 65 3.89 -3.25 10.35
CA LEU A 65 3.28 -2.69 11.55
C LEU A 65 3.31 -3.70 12.70
N SER A 66 2.96 -4.97 12.45
CA SER A 66 2.96 -6.03 13.46
C SER A 66 4.34 -6.30 14.09
N ARG A 67 5.42 -6.09 13.33
CA ARG A 67 6.80 -6.23 13.82
C ARG A 67 7.23 -5.07 14.73
N ARG A 68 6.49 -3.96 14.71
CA ARG A 68 6.72 -2.76 15.55
C ARG A 68 5.82 -2.77 16.78
N LEU A 69 4.58 -3.23 16.63
CA LEU A 69 3.59 -3.47 17.69
C LEU A 69 3.82 -4.76 18.45
#